data_AF-A0A7V2PUR9-F1
#
_entry.id   AF-A0A7V2PUR9-F1
#
_cell.length_a   1.000
_cell.length_b   1.000
_cell.length_c   1.000
_cell.angle_alpha   90.00
_cell.angle_beta   90.00
_cell.angle_gamma   90.00
#
_symmetry.space_group_name_H-M   'P 1'
#
loop_
_entity.id
_entity.type
_entity.pdbx_description
1 polymer ?
#
loop_
_entity_poly.entity_id
_entity_poly.type
_entity_poly.pdbx_seq_one_letter_code
_entity_poly.pdbx_strand_id
1 'polypeptide(L)'
;MKRIYVIEDLCNGCRLCQTFCSSLKDGVFSEEARIKVIKIPGEERDIPIVDCNGRCLNPVFGDKTPTCVAVCPTGALIWEEQPQAIEKRLQWESARKTHSLFKIVAPWKWPFPWSQVDSDNENIEEKVGKR
;
A
#
# COMPACT_ATOMS: atom_id res chain seq x y z
N MET A 1 0.73 -18.28 4.41
CA MET A 1 -0.53 -17.57 4.08
C MET A 1 -0.31 -16.07 4.12
N LYS A 2 -0.73 -15.35 3.06
CA LYS A 2 -0.55 -13.89 2.97
C LYS A 2 -1.44 -13.13 3.95
N ARG A 3 -0.92 -12.03 4.50
CA ARG A 3 -1.64 -11.07 5.34
C ARG A 3 -1.20 -9.65 5.00
N ILE A 4 -1.99 -8.68 5.44
CA ILE A 4 -1.61 -7.27 5.32
C ILE A 4 -0.78 -6.90 6.56
N TYR A 5 0.46 -6.50 6.33
CA TYR A 5 1.36 -5.94 7.34
C TYR A 5 1.44 -4.43 7.17
N VAL A 6 1.68 -3.75 8.28
CA VAL A 6 1.75 -2.29 8.36
C VAL A 6 3.18 -1.89 8.69
N ILE A 7 3.69 -0.88 8.00
CA ILE A 7 4.88 -0.14 8.40
C ILE A 7 4.41 1.22 8.91
N GLU A 8 4.33 1.34 10.23
CA GLU A 8 3.74 2.48 10.93
C GLU A 8 4.45 3.78 10.56
N ASP A 9 5.79 3.73 10.51
CA ASP A 9 6.64 4.87 10.17
C ASP A 9 6.43 5.39 8.75
N LEU A 10 5.79 4.60 7.87
CA LEU A 10 5.45 5.01 6.51
C LEU A 10 4.09 5.70 6.38
N CYS A 11 3.18 5.49 7.33
CA CYS A 11 1.82 6.02 7.22
C CYS A 11 1.78 7.52 7.56
N ASN A 12 1.08 8.29 6.73
CA ASN A 12 0.83 9.72 6.95
C ASN A 12 -0.66 10.03 7.25
N GLY A 13 -1.43 8.96 7.49
CA GLY A 13 -2.86 9.01 7.80
C GLY A 13 -3.75 9.73 6.80
N CYS A 14 -3.43 9.67 5.50
CA CYS A 14 -4.29 10.17 4.41
C CYS A 14 -5.68 9.50 4.31
N ARG A 15 -5.90 8.39 5.02
CA ARG A 15 -7.15 7.60 5.06
C ARG A 15 -7.62 7.00 3.73
N LEU A 16 -6.87 7.10 2.64
CA LEU A 16 -7.23 6.48 1.35
C LEU A 16 -7.57 4.99 1.50
N CYS A 17 -6.76 4.23 2.21
CA CYS A 17 -7.01 2.81 2.44
C CYS A 17 -8.34 2.54 3.15
N GLN A 18 -8.72 3.37 4.12
CA GLN A 18 -9.98 3.29 4.87
C GLN A 18 -11.17 3.72 4.00
N THR A 19 -11.06 4.86 3.31
CA THR A 19 -12.09 5.39 2.43
C THR A 19 -12.43 4.40 1.33
N PHE A 20 -11.43 3.88 0.60
CA PHE A 20 -11.67 2.86 -0.41
C PHE A 20 -12.26 1.58 0.19
N CYS A 21 -11.74 1.11 1.34
CA CYS A 21 -12.28 -0.09 1.97
C CYS A 21 -13.76 0.03 2.33
N SER A 22 -14.20 1.21 2.79
CA SER A 22 -15.60 1.46 3.16
C SER A 22 -16.56 1.30 1.99
N SER A 23 -16.15 1.71 0.80
CA SER A 23 -17.00 1.67 -0.39
C SER A 23 -17.02 0.32 -1.10
N LEU A 24 -16.15 -0.63 -0.74
CA LEU A 24 -16.07 -1.90 -1.48
C LEU A 24 -17.25 -2.85 -1.24
N LYS A 25 -18.10 -2.60 -0.25
CA LYS A 25 -19.22 -3.49 0.08
C LYS A 25 -20.45 -3.18 -0.77
N ASP A 26 -20.86 -1.93 -0.77
CA ASP A 26 -22.13 -1.44 -1.32
C ASP A 26 -21.95 -0.31 -2.35
N GLY A 27 -20.70 0.11 -2.61
CA GLY A 27 -20.40 1.23 -3.49
C GLY A 27 -20.60 2.60 -2.83
N VAL A 28 -20.90 2.66 -1.53
CA VAL A 28 -21.19 3.90 -0.80
C VAL A 28 -20.09 4.14 0.24
N PHE A 29 -19.59 5.37 0.32
CA PHE A 29 -18.64 5.74 1.37
C PHE A 29 -19.34 5.75 2.73
N SER A 30 -18.80 5.00 3.69
CA SER A 30 -19.37 4.84 5.04
C SER A 30 -18.26 4.75 6.09
N GLU A 31 -18.64 4.66 7.37
CA GLU A 31 -17.68 4.39 8.44
C GLU A 31 -17.33 2.90 8.58
N GLU A 32 -18.06 2.01 7.88
CA GLU A 32 -17.85 0.57 7.91
C GLU A 32 -16.64 0.17 7.05
N ALA A 33 -15.44 0.26 7.63
CA ALA A 33 -14.22 -0.22 6.99
C ALA A 33 -13.53 -1.30 7.83
N ARG A 34 -13.00 -2.32 7.16
CA ARG A 34 -12.13 -3.37 7.77
C ARG A 34 -10.69 -2.90 7.99
N ILE A 35 -10.38 -1.65 7.64
CA ILE A 35 -9.13 -0.98 7.96
C ILE A 35 -9.45 0.41 8.48
N LYS A 36 -8.91 0.76 9.65
CA LYS A 36 -9.14 2.06 10.30
C LYS A 36 -7.82 2.73 10.61
N VAL A 37 -7.66 3.99 10.22
CA VAL A 37 -6.49 4.79 10.52
C VAL A 37 -6.73 5.55 11.82
N ILE A 38 -5.98 5.19 12.85
CA ILE A 38 -5.96 5.90 14.12
C ILE A 38 -4.95 7.05 14.02
N LYS A 39 -5.40 8.25 14.38
CA LYS A 39 -4.52 9.40 14.60
C LYS A 39 -4.20 9.49 16.08
N ILE A 40 -2.92 9.47 16.44
CA ILE A 40 -2.49 9.57 17.83
C ILE A 40 -2.13 11.03 18.09
N PRO A 41 -2.88 11.76 18.93
CA PRO A 41 -2.60 13.16 19.23
C PRO A 41 -1.20 13.32 19.84
N GLY A 42 -0.39 14.22 19.29
CA GLY A 42 0.96 14.50 19.77
C GLY A 42 2.06 13.58 19.23
N GLU A 43 1.72 12.56 18.44
CA GLU A 43 2.71 11.76 17.70
C GLU A 43 2.78 12.21 16.23
N GLU A 44 3.97 12.06 15.62
CA GLU A 44 4.17 12.35 14.19
C GLU A 44 3.69 11.21 13.26
N ARG A 45 3.08 10.16 13.83
CA ARG A 45 2.69 8.96 13.09
C ARG A 45 1.22 8.61 13.30
N ASP A 46 0.61 8.16 12.21
CA ASP A 46 -0.73 7.61 12.18
C ASP A 46 -0.65 6.10 11.97
N ILE A 47 -1.55 5.32 12.56
CA ILE A 47 -1.46 3.85 12.54
C ILE A 47 -2.72 3.26 11.88
N PRO A 48 -2.59 2.59 10.72
CA PRO A 48 -3.68 1.80 10.15
C PRO A 48 -3.80 0.46 10.90
N ILE A 49 -4.96 0.18 11.46
CA ILE A 49 -5.33 -1.11 12.02
C ILE A 49 -6.12 -1.89 10.97
N VAL A 50 -5.65 -3.08 10.62
CA VAL A 50 -6.25 -3.92 9.58
C VAL A 50 -6.91 -5.14 10.20
N ASP A 51 -8.21 -5.29 10.00
CA ASP A 51 -9.04 -6.41 10.48
C ASP A 51 -9.53 -7.28 9.32
N CYS A 52 -8.59 -7.69 8.45
CA CYS A 52 -8.85 -8.67 7.39
C CYS A 52 -7.56 -9.30 6.86
N ASN A 53 -7.68 -10.33 6.02
CA ASN A 53 -6.55 -10.98 5.34
C ASN A 53 -6.27 -10.43 3.92
N GLY A 54 -6.95 -9.35 3.53
CA GLY A 54 -6.80 -8.74 2.21
C GLY A 54 -7.73 -9.28 1.12
N ARG A 55 -8.64 -10.21 1.42
CA ARG A 55 -9.72 -10.57 0.47
C ARG A 55 -10.78 -9.47 0.44
N CYS A 56 -10.80 -8.69 -0.64
CA CYS A 56 -11.78 -7.63 -0.88
C CYS A 56 -13.07 -8.20 -1.49
N LEU A 57 -14.22 -7.61 -1.16
CA LEU A 57 -15.51 -8.01 -1.75
C LEU A 57 -15.61 -7.58 -3.22
N ASN A 58 -15.36 -6.30 -3.48
CA ASN A 58 -15.32 -5.74 -4.83
C ASN A 58 -13.98 -5.02 -5.05
N PRO A 59 -12.87 -5.74 -5.35
CA PRO A 59 -11.56 -5.13 -5.51
C PRO A 59 -11.46 -4.25 -6.77
N VAL A 60 -10.85 -3.07 -6.63
CA VAL A 60 -10.63 -2.13 -7.76
C VAL A 60 -9.54 -2.61 -8.72
N PHE A 61 -8.55 -3.34 -8.20
CA PHE A 61 -7.36 -3.80 -8.95
C PHE A 61 -7.37 -5.31 -9.20
N GLY A 62 -8.54 -5.95 -9.12
CA GLY A 62 -8.71 -7.40 -9.18
C GLY A 62 -8.14 -8.13 -7.96
N ASP A 63 -8.06 -9.47 -8.04
CA ASP A 63 -7.71 -10.33 -6.90
C ASP A 63 -6.20 -10.43 -6.62
N LYS A 64 -5.37 -9.80 -7.44
CA LYS A 64 -3.91 -9.87 -7.33
C LYS A 64 -3.36 -9.07 -6.16
N THR A 65 -4.07 -8.05 -5.67
CA THR A 65 -3.63 -7.20 -4.56
C THR A 65 -4.84 -6.56 -3.88
N PRO A 66 -4.90 -6.55 -2.53
CA PRO A 66 -5.97 -5.87 -1.82
C PRO A 66 -6.02 -4.39 -2.19
N THR A 67 -7.21 -3.85 -2.39
CA THR A 67 -7.38 -2.47 -2.84
C THR A 67 -6.70 -1.47 -1.91
N CYS A 68 -6.80 -1.65 -0.59
CA CYS A 68 -6.13 -0.80 0.40
C CYS A 68 -4.59 -0.76 0.20
N VAL A 69 -3.98 -1.90 -0.10
CA VAL A 69 -2.55 -2.01 -0.39
C VAL A 69 -2.21 -1.33 -1.70
N ALA A 70 -3.02 -1.50 -2.74
CA ALA A 70 -2.81 -0.87 -4.04
C ALA A 70 -2.95 0.65 -4.01
N VAL A 71 -3.92 1.21 -3.27
CA VAL A 71 -4.13 2.67 -3.21
C VAL A 71 -3.20 3.41 -2.25
N CYS A 72 -2.52 2.72 -1.33
CA CYS A 72 -1.67 3.38 -0.33
C CYS A 72 -0.50 4.12 -1.00
N PRO A 73 -0.46 5.47 -0.99
CA PRO A 73 0.55 6.22 -1.74
C PRO A 73 1.95 6.06 -1.14
N THR A 74 2.05 5.99 0.19
CA THR A 74 3.32 5.92 0.92
C THR A 74 3.93 4.52 0.99
N GLY A 75 3.24 3.49 0.51
CA GLY A 75 3.71 2.11 0.64
C GLY A 75 3.65 1.55 2.06
N ALA A 76 2.86 2.14 2.96
CA ALA A 76 2.76 1.68 4.36
C ALA A 76 2.13 0.31 4.58
N LEU A 77 1.53 -0.30 3.55
CA LEU A 77 0.85 -1.59 3.63
C LEU A 77 1.57 -2.60 2.73
N ILE A 78 1.88 -3.77 3.27
CA ILE A 78 2.48 -4.91 2.55
C ILE A 78 1.47 -6.07 2.55
N TRP A 79 1.19 -6.68 1.40
CA TRP A 79 0.39 -7.90 1.34
C TRP A 79 1.24 -9.09 0.87
N GLU A 80 1.82 -9.80 1.83
CA GLU A 80 2.72 -10.94 1.58
C GLU A 80 2.64 -11.98 2.68
N GLU A 81 3.38 -13.08 2.53
CA GLU A 81 3.69 -13.95 3.67
C GLU A 81 4.72 -13.30 4.59
N GLN A 82 4.81 -13.80 5.82
CA GLN A 82 5.60 -13.17 6.88
C GLN A 82 7.09 -12.96 6.53
N PRO A 83 7.81 -13.96 5.98
CA PRO A 83 9.25 -13.78 5.68
C PRO A 83 9.49 -12.66 4.67
N GLN A 84 8.71 -12.62 3.59
CA GLN A 84 8.82 -11.60 2.54
C GLN A 84 8.36 -10.23 3.02
N ALA A 85 7.40 -10.18 3.94
CA ALA A 85 6.97 -8.92 4.54
C ALA A 85 8.07 -8.29 5.42
N ILE A 86 8.85 -9.11 6.14
CA ILE A 86 9.99 -8.64 6.95
C ILE A 86 11.07 -8.06 6.05
N GLU A 87 11.41 -8.76 4.97
CA GLU A 87 12.41 -8.30 4.00
C GLU A 87 12.01 -6.96 3.35
N LYS A 88 10.75 -6.87 2.85
CA LYS A 88 10.22 -5.63 2.28
C LYS A 88 10.19 -4.49 3.29
N ARG A 89 9.85 -4.77 4.55
CA ARG A 89 9.85 -3.75 5.62
C ARG A 89 11.23 -3.13 5.79
N LEU A 90 12.27 -3.95 5.94
CA LEU A 90 13.64 -3.48 6.10
C LEU A 90 14.10 -2.65 4.91
N GLN A 91 13.80 -3.11 3.69
CA GLN A 91 14.15 -2.41 2.46
C GLN A 91 13.47 -1.02 2.38
N TRP A 92 12.17 -0.95 2.66
CA TRP A 92 11.39 0.29 2.51
C TRP A 92 11.68 1.30 3.63
N GLU A 93 11.91 0.83 4.86
CA GLU A 93 12.36 1.69 5.97
C GLU A 93 13.76 2.28 5.69
N SER A 94 14.66 1.49 5.11
CA SER A 94 15.99 1.97 4.68
C SER A 94 15.86 3.01 3.57
N ALA A 95 15.08 2.72 2.52
CA ALA A 95 14.84 3.63 1.41
C ALA A 95 14.29 4.99 1.88
N ARG A 96 13.39 5.00 2.87
CA ARG A 96 12.83 6.24 3.44
C ARG A 96 13.86 7.17 4.05
N LYS A 97 14.94 6.64 4.63
CA LYS A 97 15.99 7.47 5.22
C LYS A 97 16.76 8.27 4.17
N THR A 98 16.73 7.83 2.91
CA THR A 98 17.51 8.43 1.83
C THR A 98 16.88 9.71 1.27
N HIS A 99 15.55 9.87 1.29
CA HIS A 99 14.91 11.02 0.63
C HIS A 99 13.64 11.54 1.33
N SER A 100 13.50 12.86 1.43
CA SER A 100 12.38 13.57 2.08
C SER A 100 10.98 13.29 1.49
N LEU A 101 10.85 13.09 0.18
CA LEU A 101 9.58 12.84 -0.51
C LEU A 101 8.93 11.50 -0.12
N PHE A 102 9.69 10.60 0.51
CA PHE A 102 9.21 9.25 0.81
C PHE A 102 8.21 9.25 1.98
N LYS A 103 7.98 10.41 2.63
CA LYS A 103 6.87 10.64 3.57
C LYS A 103 5.50 10.77 2.90
N ILE A 104 5.45 11.07 1.60
CA ILE A 104 4.20 11.34 0.87
C ILE A 104 3.92 10.21 -0.13
N VAL A 105 4.95 9.71 -0.80
CA VAL A 105 4.82 8.75 -1.88
C VAL A 105 5.97 7.73 -1.86
N ALA A 106 5.67 6.45 -2.08
CA ALA A 106 6.64 5.38 -2.27
C ALA A 106 7.10 5.30 -3.74
N PRO A 107 8.32 5.71 -4.12
CA PRO A 107 8.74 5.72 -5.52
C PRO A 107 8.86 4.34 -6.14
N TRP A 108 9.15 3.29 -5.36
CA TRP A 108 9.17 1.91 -5.84
C TRP A 108 7.78 1.39 -6.27
N LYS A 109 6.73 2.16 -5.96
CA LYS A 109 5.35 1.79 -6.27
C LYS A 109 4.72 2.66 -7.36
N TRP A 110 5.22 3.87 -7.56
CA TRP A 110 4.62 4.84 -8.46
C TRP A 110 5.64 5.30 -9.50
N PRO A 111 5.25 5.42 -10.78
CA PRO A 111 6.15 5.76 -11.87
C PRO A 111 6.53 7.25 -11.75
N PHE A 112 7.55 7.55 -10.95
CA PHE A 112 8.14 8.88 -10.85
C PHE A 112 9.49 8.89 -11.58
N PRO A 113 9.97 10.07 -12.04
CA PRO A 113 11.22 10.18 -12.77
C PRO A 113 12.45 9.64 -12.02
N TRP A 114 12.35 9.53 -10.69
CA TRP A 114 13.38 9.03 -9.77
C TRP A 114 13.07 7.64 -9.18
N SER A 115 12.00 6.96 -9.63
CA SER A 115 11.89 5.53 -9.36
C SER A 115 12.99 4.85 -10.18
N GLN A 116 14.01 4.29 -9.53
CA GLN A 116 14.88 3.34 -10.21
C GLN A 116 14.01 2.15 -10.58
N VAL A 117 13.48 2.18 -11.79
CA VAL A 117 12.96 1.00 -12.44
C VAL A 117 14.22 0.18 -12.69
N ASP A 118 14.42 -0.87 -11.89
CA ASP A 118 15.50 -1.82 -12.14
C ASP A 118 15.43 -2.20 -13.62
N SER A 119 16.56 -2.05 -14.31
CA SER A 119 16.77 -2.31 -15.73
C SER A 119 16.51 -3.76 -16.15
N ASP A 120 15.96 -4.60 -15.26
CA ASP A 120 15.65 -6.00 -15.48
C ASP A 120 14.20 -6.22 -15.96
N ASN A 121 13.39 -5.16 -16.07
CA ASN A 121 12.02 -5.22 -16.58
C ASN A 121 11.88 -4.87 -18.08
N GLU A 122 12.93 -5.06 -18.88
CA GLU A 122 12.86 -4.94 -20.36
C GLU A 122 11.91 -5.97 -21.03
N ASN A 123 11.25 -6.87 -20.29
CA ASN A 123 10.37 -7.91 -20.86
C ASN A 123 8.86 -7.74 -20.61
N ILE A 124 8.39 -6.58 -20.13
CA ILE A 124 6.94 -6.35 -19.95
C ILE A 124 6.28 -5.74 -21.19
N GLU A 125 7.03 -5.00 -22.02
CA GLU A 125 6.48 -4.40 -23.25
C GLU A 125 6.13 -5.43 -24.34
N GLU A 126 6.66 -6.66 -24.28
CA GLU A 126 6.28 -7.73 -25.21
C GLU A 126 4.94 -8.42 -24.89
N LYS A 127 4.31 -8.16 -23.73
CA LYS A 127 3.01 -8.78 -23.38
C LYS A 127 1.78 -7.90 -23.59
N VAL A 128 1.98 -6.66 -24.07
CA VAL A 128 0.88 -5.79 -24.52
C VAL A 128 1.07 -5.48 -26.00
N GLY A 129 1.29 -6.53 -26.79
CA GLY A 129 1.28 -6.49 -28.24
C GLY A 129 0.03 -7.13 -28.83
N LYS A 130 -0.68 -6.33 -29.64
CA LYS A 130 -1.74 -6.64 -30.61
C LYS A 130 -3.19 -6.43 -30.15
N ARG A 131 -3.66 -5.20 -30.34
CA ARG A 131 -4.80 -4.99 -31.25
C ARG A 131 -4.27 -4.43 -32.56
#